data_AF-A0A532TMI6-F1
#
_entry.id   AF-A0A532TMI6-F1
#
_cell.length_a   1.000
_cell.length_b   1.000
_cell.length_c   1.000
_cell.angle_alpha   90.00
_cell.angle_beta   90.00
_cell.angle_gamma   90.00
#
_symmetry.space_group_name_H-M   'P 1'
#
loop_
_entity.id
_entity.type
_entity.pdbx_description
1 polymer ?
#
loop_
_entity_poly.entity_id
_entity_poly.type
_entity_poly.pdbx_seq_one_letter_code
_entity_poly.pdbx_strand_id
1 'polypeptide(L)' 'MISDNLLSNVIFSAKKPVLKKIIKSKMFNIVRVCLEKGIEIQPHTEPYAVFFLILEVLEFLPVKTENMN' A
#
# COMPACT_ATOMS: atom_id res chain seq x y z
N MET A 1 -20.46 12.64 3.14
CA MET A 1 -19.20 11.87 3.09
C MET A 1 -18.44 12.21 4.36
N ILE A 2 -18.22 11.23 5.25
CA ILE A 2 -17.31 11.46 6.38
C ILE A 2 -15.92 11.61 5.76
N SER A 3 -15.28 12.76 5.98
CA SER A 3 -13.90 13.00 5.57
C SER A 3 -12.99 12.28 6.56
N ASP A 4 -12.90 10.95 6.46
CA ASP A 4 -11.94 10.20 7.26
C ASP A 4 -10.53 10.59 6.84
N ASN A 5 -9.76 11.12 7.78
CA ASN A 5 -8.35 11.41 7.56
C ASN A 5 -7.61 10.07 7.34
N LEU A 6 -7.23 9.80 6.09
CA LEU A 6 -6.55 8.56 5.68
C LEU A 6 -5.22 8.34 6.38
N LEU A 7 -4.60 9.39 6.95
CA LEU A 7 -3.34 9.31 7.69
C LEU A 7 -3.55 9.15 9.21
N SER A 8 -4.78 9.19 9.71
CA SER A 8 -5.05 8.94 11.12
C SER A 8 -4.86 7.46 11.50
N ASN A 9 -4.35 7.20 12.70
CA ASN A 9 -4.19 5.85 13.26
C ASN A 9 -3.44 4.90 12.30
N VAL A 10 -2.34 5.37 11.72
CA VAL A 10 -1.43 4.53 10.95
C VAL A 10 -0.66 3.60 11.88
N ILE A 11 -0.52 2.34 11.45
CA ILE A 11 0.18 1.30 12.21
C ILE A 11 1.12 0.62 11.24
N PHE A 12 2.37 0.45 11.66
CA PHE A 12 3.42 -0.22 10.90
C PHE A 12 3.80 -1.55 11.56
N SER A 13 4.45 -2.41 10.79
CA SER A 13 4.98 -3.68 11.29
C SER A 13 6.28 -4.03 10.58
N ALA A 14 7.31 -4.33 11.38
CA ALA A 14 8.64 -4.69 10.88
C ALA A 14 8.71 -6.08 10.25
N LYS A 15 7.56 -6.77 10.10
CA LYS A 15 7.50 -8.15 9.59
C LYS A 15 6.70 -8.29 8.29
N LYS A 16 5.71 -7.43 8.07
CA LYS A 16 4.79 -7.55 6.94
C LYS A 16 4.03 -6.26 6.67
N PRO A 17 3.46 -6.10 5.45
CA PRO A 17 2.53 -5.04 5.17
C PRO A 17 1.35 -5.04 6.14
N VAL A 18 0.96 -3.86 6.64
CA VAL A 18 -0.25 -3.68 7.45
C VAL A 18 -1.37 -3.13 6.57
N LEU A 19 -2.47 -3.86 6.47
CA LEU A 19 -3.62 -3.48 5.66
C LEU A 19 -4.78 -3.01 6.52
N LYS A 20 -5.32 -1.83 6.23
CA LYS A 20 -6.57 -1.32 6.81
C LYS A 20 -7.58 -1.12 5.69
N LYS A 21 -8.71 -1.84 5.76
CA LYS A 21 -9.82 -1.66 4.83
C LYS A 21 -10.48 -0.32 5.11
N ILE A 22 -10.59 0.53 4.09
CA ILE A 22 -11.26 1.82 4.15
C ILE A 22 -12.65 1.69 3.55
N ILE A 23 -12.76 1.12 2.35
CA ILE A 23 -14.02 0.81 1.68
C ILE A 23 -14.01 -0.63 1.22
N LYS A 24 -15.10 -1.35 1.51
CA LYS A 24 -15.38 -2.66 0.93
C LYS A 24 -16.71 -2.59 0.18
N SER A 25 -16.69 -2.88 -1.12
CA SER A 25 -17.90 -2.91 -1.94
C SER A 25 -17.90 -4.11 -2.87
N LYS A 26 -18.98 -4.27 -3.64
CA LYS A 26 -19.07 -5.30 -4.68
C LYS A 26 -18.23 -4.97 -5.92
N MET A 27 -17.97 -3.69 -6.19
CA MET A 27 -17.31 -3.24 -7.43
C MET A 27 -15.82 -3.00 -7.24
N PHE A 28 -15.43 -2.42 -6.11
CA PHE A 28 -14.03 -2.15 -5.78
C PHE A 28 -13.80 -2.15 -4.27
N ASN A 29 -12.54 -2.27 -3.89
CA ASN A 29 -12.10 -2.10 -2.50
C ASN A 29 -11.08 -0.97 -2.44
N ILE A 30 -11.11 -0.20 -1.36
CA ILE A 30 -10.04 0.72 -1.00
C ILE A 30 -9.39 0.22 0.27
N VAL A 31 -8.10 -0.07 0.18
CA VAL A 31 -7.29 -0.55 1.29
C VAL A 31 -6.10 0.39 1.45
N ARG A 32 -5.90 0.89 2.66
CA ARG A 32 -4.67 1.59 3.02
C ARG A 32 -3.63 0.55 3.41
N VAL A 33 -2.48 0.60 2.77
CA VAL A 33 -1.34 -0.26 3.07
C VAL A 33 -0.23 0.60 3.69
N CYS A 34 0.22 0.21 4.89
CA CYS A 34 1.37 0.80 5.56
C CYS A 34 2.55 -0.19 5.45
N LEU A 35 3.68 0.30 4.94
CA LEU A 35 4.92 -0.47 4.79
C LEU A 35 5.99 0.17 5.67
N GLU A 36 6.63 -0.63 6.51
CA GLU A 36 7.84 -0.20 7.21
C GLU A 36 9.05 -0.32 6.27
N LYS A 37 10.15 0.36 6.59
CA LYS A 37 11.37 0.33 5.77
C LYS A 37 11.84 -1.12 5.53
N GLY A 38 12.11 -1.44 4.26
CA GLY A 38 12.53 -2.79 3.85
C GLY A 38 11.40 -3.81 3.75
N ILE A 39 10.16 -3.44 4.05
CA ILE A 39 8.99 -4.29 3.82
C ILE A 39 8.44 -4.02 2.44
N GLU A 40 8.28 -5.08 1.67
CA GLU A 40 7.82 -5.03 0.29
C GLU A 40 6.48 -5.74 0.13
N ILE A 41 5.68 -5.25 -0.82
CA ILE A 41 4.57 -6.02 -1.37
C ILE A 41 5.16 -6.90 -2.46
N GLN A 42 5.21 -8.20 -2.22
CA GLN A 42 5.76 -9.16 -3.20
C GLN A 42 4.94 -9.10 -4.49
N PRO A 43 5.55 -9.18 -5.69
CA PRO A 43 4.82 -9.30 -6.94
C PRO A 43 3.86 -10.49 -6.92
N HIS A 44 2.60 -10.27 -7.27
CA HIS A 44 1.59 -11.32 -7.36
C HIS A 44 0.53 -10.95 -8.40
N THR A 45 -0.15 -11.98 -8.93
CA THR A 45 -1.26 -11.80 -9.86
C THR A 45 -2.54 -11.51 -9.07
N GLU A 46 -3.28 -10.50 -9.50
CA GLU A 46 -4.62 -10.21 -9.00
C GLU A 46 -5.63 -10.39 -10.14
N PRO A 47 -6.84 -10.93 -9.88
CA PRO A 47 -7.86 -11.15 -10.91
C PRO A 47 -8.56 -9.85 -11.35
N TYR A 48 -8.08 -8.69 -10.89
CA TYR A 48 -8.61 -7.36 -11.13
C TYR A 48 -7.47 -6.35 -11.29
N ALA A 49 -7.78 -5.20 -11.89
CA ALA A 49 -6.84 -4.09 -11.96
C ALA A 49 -6.57 -3.52 -10.56
N VAL A 50 -5.30 -3.24 -10.26
CA VAL A 50 -4.85 -2.62 -9.01
C VAL A 50 -4.20 -1.29 -9.32
N PHE A 51 -4.55 -0.27 -8.54
CA PHE A 51 -3.96 1.07 -8.62
C PHE A 51 -3.38 1.44 -7.25
N PHE A 52 -2.13 1.92 -7.24
CA PHE A 52 -1.46 2.38 -6.04
C PHE A 52 -1.38 3.91 -6.03
N LEU A 53 -1.96 4.52 -4.99
CA LEU A 53 -1.80 5.94 -4.68
C LEU A 53 -0.86 6.06 -3.48
N ILE A 54 0.27 6.72 -3.67
CA ILE A 54 1.20 7.02 -2.58
C ILE A 54 0.66 8.23 -1.81
N LEU A 55 0.24 8.01 -0.56
CA LEU A 55 -0.29 9.08 0.30
C LEU A 55 0.82 9.84 1.03
N GLU A 56 1.88 9.15 1.44
CA GLU A 56 3.00 9.71 2.18
C GLU A 56 4.24 8.82 2.03
N VAL A 57 5.43 9.44 2.01
CA VAL A 57 6.73 8.78 1.99
C VAL A 57 7.62 9.48 3.01
N LEU A 58 8.14 8.75 4.00
CA LEU A 58 9.11 9.29 4.97
C LEU A 58 10.57 9.13 4.52
N GLU A 59 10.90 8.11 3.73
CA GLU A 59 12.21 7.95 3.09
C GLU A 59 12.05 7.26 1.73
N PHE A 60 12.75 7.77 0.71
CA PHE A 60 12.80 7.12 -0.62
C PHE A 60 13.64 5.85 -0.54
N LEU A 61 13.04 4.70 -0.83
CA LEU A 61 13.80 3.51 -1.20
C LEU A 61 14.24 3.67 -2.67
N PRO A 62 15.52 3.48 -3.01
CA PRO A 62 15.95 3.47 -4.41
C PRO A 62 15.27 2.31 -5.11
N VAL A 63 14.40 2.62 -6.09
CA VAL A 63 13.85 1.61 -7.00
C VAL A 63 15.03 1.05 -7.79
N LYS A 64 15.45 -0.17 -7.48
CA LYS A 64 16.40 -0.90 -8.31
C LYS A 64 15.65 -1.36 -9.56
N THR A 65 15.84 -0.64 -10.66
CA THR A 65 15.48 -1.15 -11.98
C THR A 65 16.47 -2.25 -12.32
N GLU A 66 16.00 -3.49 -12.47
CA GLU A 66 16.81 -4.56 -13.06
C GLU A 66 17.03 -4.21 -14.54
N ASN A 67 18.30 -4.05 -14.91
CA ASN A 67 18.70 -3.97 -16.31
C ASN A 67 18.45 -5.34 -16.95
N MET A 68 17.48 -5.42 -17.85
CA MET A 68 17.36 -6.56 -18.76
C MET A 68 18.55 -6.53 -19.73
N ASN A 69 19.49 -7.46 -19.55
CA ASN A 69 20.47 -7.84 -20.58
C ASN A 69 19.79 -8.63 -21.70
#